data_AF-Q13CK3-F1
#
_entry.id   AF-Q13CK3-F1
#
_cell.length_a   1.000
_cell.length_b   1.000
_cell.length_c   1.000
_cell.angle_alpha   90.00
_cell.angle_beta   90.00
_cell.angle_gamma   90.00
#
_symmetry.space_group_name_H-M   'P 1'
#
loop_
_entity.id
_entity.type
_entity.pdbx_description
1 polymer ?
#
loop_
_entity_poly.entity_id
_entity_poly.type
_entity_poly.pdbx_seq_one_letter_code
_entity_poly.pdbx_strand_id
1 'polypeptide(L)'
;MTDLTLSYRRRLWPLLLMPTLLLVAAIGWTGFWFFSAAQVDRIVDAWRAREAAAGRVFDCGDRSVAGYPFRLEVRCANARVELTSQTAGQAASQTPVTAKLGEILVVSQIYDPRLLIAEFKGPATFADRGQPRSMLLNWTAARSSVVGLPGPPQRIALVFDAPALDRISGATQLPLARARHAEMHARQIEGPVPDQPQIETDLKLEGASVQDVHPLLADPFDAHLRLLLSGLKDFRAKPWPERFRDIQAAGGQIEFKEARIQQGEMIATASGSLGLTPAGNVDGELQMVVAGLDKVIPKLGIDKMLEQGVPQSTLDRVAPGVRAGDVANVLGALDRAIPGLGKVVRQNANVGVAAGINALGQEAVLEGRPARAFPLRFIDGAVMLGPLKIAQTKPLF
;
A
#
# COMPACT_ATOMS: atom_id res chain seq x y z
N MET A 1 -65.41 57.17 -42.70
CA MET A 1 -65.16 56.05 -41.77
C MET A 1 -64.14 55.14 -42.43
N THR A 2 -62.89 55.14 -41.95
CA THR A 2 -61.92 54.10 -42.26
C THR A 2 -60.85 54.16 -41.18
N ASP A 3 -61.12 53.48 -40.06
CA ASP A 3 -60.12 53.20 -39.03
C ASP A 3 -59.11 52.19 -39.58
N LEU A 4 -57.89 52.66 -39.85
CA LEU A 4 -56.75 51.81 -40.15
C LEU A 4 -56.13 51.35 -38.82
N THR A 5 -56.60 50.21 -38.31
CA THR A 5 -55.93 49.52 -37.21
C THR A 5 -54.59 48.97 -37.70
N LEU A 6 -53.50 49.68 -37.43
CA LEU A 6 -52.14 49.16 -37.59
C LEU A 6 -51.91 48.03 -36.58
N SER A 7 -52.02 46.79 -37.06
CA SER A 7 -51.63 45.61 -36.29
C SER A 7 -50.14 45.70 -35.94
N TYR A 8 -49.81 45.95 -34.67
CA TYR A 8 -48.44 45.85 -34.18
C TYR A 8 -47.98 44.39 -34.28
N ARG A 9 -47.34 44.03 -35.39
CA ARG A 9 -46.77 42.71 -35.62
C ARG A 9 -45.64 42.52 -34.61
N ARG A 10 -45.94 41.93 -33.44
CA ARG A 10 -44.92 41.59 -32.43
C ARG A 10 -43.79 40.86 -33.14
N ARG A 11 -42.61 41.48 -33.17
CA ARG A 11 -41.43 40.94 -33.84
C ARG A 11 -41.02 39.69 -33.06
N LEU A 12 -41.38 38.50 -33.55
CA LEU A 12 -41.12 37.21 -32.90
C LEU A 12 -39.64 36.78 -32.98
N TRP A 13 -38.83 37.50 -33.76
CA TRP A 13 -37.42 37.18 -33.98
C TRP A 13 -36.53 37.20 -32.72
N PRO A 14 -36.68 38.13 -31.75
CA PRO A 14 -35.97 38.06 -30.47
C PRO A 14 -36.38 36.86 -29.61
N LEU A 15 -37.62 36.36 -29.76
CA LEU A 15 -38.13 35.19 -29.04
C LEU A 15 -37.57 33.87 -29.61
N LEU A 16 -37.22 33.83 -30.90
CA LEU A 16 -36.63 32.65 -31.55
C LEU A 16 -35.10 32.64 -31.48
N LEU A 17 -34.46 33.80 -31.36
CA LEU A 17 -33.00 33.92 -31.33
C LEU A 17 -32.36 33.15 -30.17
N MET A 18 -32.91 33.26 -28.96
CA MET A 18 -32.39 32.53 -27.79
C MET A 18 -32.53 31.00 -27.93
N PRO A 19 -33.71 30.44 -28.27
CA PRO A 19 -33.85 29.01 -28.58
C PRO A 19 -32.93 28.52 -29.71
N THR A 20 -32.76 29.31 -30.78
CA THR A 20 -31.86 28.95 -31.89
C THR A 20 -30.40 28.90 -31.43
N LEU A 21 -29.95 29.87 -30.64
CA LEU A 21 -28.60 29.87 -30.08
C LEU A 21 -28.37 28.67 -29.15
N LEU A 22 -29.34 28.35 -28.31
CA LEU A 22 -29.28 27.17 -27.43
C LEU A 22 -29.23 25.87 -28.25
N LEU A 23 -29.99 25.78 -29.34
CA LEU A 23 -29.96 24.63 -30.24
C LEU A 23 -28.58 24.47 -30.91
N VAL A 24 -28.01 25.56 -31.42
CA VAL A 24 -26.66 25.55 -32.02
C VAL A 24 -25.61 25.16 -30.99
N ALA A 25 -25.70 25.69 -29.76
CA ALA A 25 -24.82 25.30 -28.66
C ALA A 25 -24.96 23.81 -28.31
N ALA A 26 -26.18 23.28 -28.27
CA ALA A 26 -26.45 21.87 -28.01
C ALA A 26 -25.86 20.95 -29.10
N ILE A 27 -26.02 21.32 -30.38
CA ILE A 27 -25.43 20.59 -31.51
C ILE A 27 -23.90 20.65 -31.46
N GLY A 28 -23.33 21.83 -31.24
CA GLY A 28 -21.89 22.02 -31.10
C GLY A 28 -21.32 21.21 -29.96
N TRP A 29 -21.99 21.22 -28.79
CA TRP A 29 -21.61 20.43 -27.63
C TRP A 29 -21.71 18.93 -27.89
N THR A 30 -22.76 18.49 -28.60
CA THR A 30 -22.91 17.08 -29.01
C THR A 30 -21.77 16.65 -29.90
N GLY A 31 -21.44 17.42 -30.94
CA GLY A 31 -20.32 17.15 -31.83
C GLY A 31 -18.99 17.10 -31.09
N PHE A 32 -18.76 18.06 -30.18
CA PHE A 32 -17.57 18.09 -29.33
C PHE A 32 -17.46 16.85 -28.43
N TRP A 33 -18.56 16.44 -27.79
CA TRP A 33 -18.56 15.26 -26.91
C TRP A 33 -18.20 13.97 -27.67
N PHE A 34 -18.82 13.73 -28.83
CA PHE A 34 -18.52 12.54 -29.64
C PHE A 34 -17.09 12.57 -30.21
N PHE A 35 -16.58 13.75 -30.56
CA PHE A 35 -15.17 13.91 -30.94
C PHE A 35 -14.23 13.55 -29.78
N SER A 36 -14.51 14.03 -28.56
CA SER A 36 -13.73 13.67 -27.37
C SER A 36 -13.80 12.18 -27.04
N ALA A 37 -14.99 11.56 -27.16
CA ALA A 37 -15.18 10.13 -26.94
C ALA A 37 -14.34 9.29 -27.93
N ALA A 38 -14.30 9.68 -29.21
CA ALA A 38 -13.47 9.01 -30.23
C ALA A 38 -11.95 9.18 -29.99
N GLN A 39 -11.54 10.22 -29.26
CA GLN A 39 -10.12 10.44 -28.92
C GLN A 39 -9.62 9.51 -27.81
N VAL A 40 -10.51 9.01 -26.95
CA VAL A 40 -10.17 8.17 -25.79
C VAL A 40 -9.34 6.97 -26.22
N ASP A 41 -9.73 6.29 -27.30
CA ASP A 41 -9.04 5.09 -27.78
C ASP A 41 -7.55 5.36 -28.06
N ARG A 42 -7.25 6.45 -28.78
CA ARG A 42 -5.87 6.84 -29.10
C ARG A 42 -5.04 7.16 -27.86
N ILE A 43 -5.64 7.84 -26.88
CA ILE A 43 -4.96 8.21 -25.64
C ILE A 43 -4.66 6.96 -24.80
N VAL A 44 -5.64 6.07 -24.67
CA VAL A 44 -5.51 4.82 -23.91
C VAL A 44 -4.46 3.91 -24.56
N ASP A 45 -4.47 3.76 -25.88
CA ASP A 45 -3.52 2.88 -26.56
C ASP A 45 -2.09 3.42 -26.46
N ALA A 46 -1.90 4.74 -26.57
CA ALA A 46 -0.61 5.38 -26.32
C ALA A 46 -0.15 5.21 -24.86
N TRP A 47 -1.07 5.26 -23.89
CA TRP A 47 -0.75 4.96 -22.49
C TRP A 47 -0.37 3.48 -22.28
N ARG A 48 -1.13 2.54 -22.85
CA ARG A 48 -0.84 1.09 -22.78
C ARG A 48 0.54 0.78 -23.36
N ALA A 49 0.91 1.41 -24.47
CA ALA A 49 2.25 1.26 -25.05
C ALA A 49 3.37 1.74 -24.11
N ARG A 50 3.17 2.87 -23.41
CA ARG A 50 4.13 3.38 -22.40
C ARG A 50 4.25 2.45 -21.19
N GLU A 51 3.13 1.91 -20.71
CA GLU A 51 3.12 0.96 -19.60
C GLU A 51 3.77 -0.39 -19.98
N ALA A 52 3.52 -0.88 -21.20
CA ALA A 52 4.12 -2.11 -21.70
C ALA A 52 5.64 -1.99 -21.78
N ALA A 53 6.17 -0.82 -22.17
CA ALA A 53 7.61 -0.54 -22.14
C ALA A 53 8.22 -0.59 -20.73
N ALA A 54 7.42 -0.41 -19.68
CA ALA A 54 7.82 -0.53 -18.28
C ALA A 54 7.49 -1.90 -17.65
N GLY A 55 7.17 -2.91 -18.48
CA GLY A 55 6.86 -4.27 -18.02
C GLY A 55 5.43 -4.44 -17.45
N ARG A 56 4.51 -3.54 -17.80
CA ARG A 56 3.10 -3.62 -17.38
C ARG A 56 2.19 -3.65 -18.59
N VAL A 57 1.71 -4.84 -18.93
CA VAL A 57 0.77 -5.01 -20.04
C VAL A 57 -0.64 -4.96 -19.49
N PHE A 58 -1.34 -3.87 -19.76
CA PHE A 58 -2.75 -3.73 -19.46
C PHE A 58 -3.56 -4.21 -20.66
N ASP A 59 -4.53 -5.07 -20.41
CA ASP A 59 -5.51 -5.54 -21.37
C ASP A 59 -6.95 -5.36 -20.91
N CYS A 60 -7.78 -4.96 -21.87
CA CYS A 60 -9.18 -4.63 -21.65
C CYS A 60 -9.99 -5.45 -22.63
N GLY A 61 -10.75 -6.43 -22.11
CA GLY A 61 -11.56 -7.31 -22.95
C GLY A 61 -12.63 -6.51 -23.69
N ASP A 62 -13.54 -5.90 -22.94
CA ASP A 62 -14.63 -5.10 -23.50
C ASP A 62 -14.55 -3.65 -23.02
N ARG A 63 -14.26 -2.73 -23.95
CA ARG A 63 -14.18 -1.28 -23.68
C ARG A 63 -15.42 -0.57 -24.22
N SER A 64 -15.99 0.33 -23.43
CA SER A 64 -17.05 1.24 -23.87
C SER A 64 -16.86 2.64 -23.30
N VAL A 65 -17.32 3.65 -24.04
CA VAL A 65 -17.27 5.07 -23.64
C VAL A 65 -18.69 5.62 -23.58
N ALA A 66 -19.07 6.15 -22.42
CA ALA A 66 -20.38 6.75 -22.14
C ALA A 66 -20.22 8.06 -21.36
N GLY A 67 -21.31 8.62 -20.80
CA GLY A 67 -21.25 9.79 -19.92
C GLY A 67 -21.72 11.13 -20.52
N TYR A 68 -22.30 11.11 -21.72
CA TYR A 68 -22.92 12.29 -22.32
C TYR A 68 -23.94 12.95 -21.37
N PRO A 69 -23.99 14.30 -21.28
CA PRO A 69 -23.19 15.28 -22.02
C PRO A 69 -21.94 15.79 -21.30
N PHE A 70 -21.73 15.52 -20.01
CA PHE A 70 -20.79 16.30 -19.19
C PHE A 70 -19.55 15.54 -18.72
N ARG A 71 -19.48 14.24 -18.97
CA ARG A 71 -18.35 13.39 -18.56
C ARG A 71 -18.02 12.34 -19.62
N LEU A 72 -16.84 11.76 -19.46
CA LEU A 72 -16.37 10.60 -20.21
C LEU A 72 -16.22 9.47 -19.21
N GLU A 73 -17.04 8.44 -19.37
CA GLU A 73 -17.04 7.21 -18.60
C GLU A 73 -16.45 6.10 -19.46
N VAL A 74 -15.22 5.69 -19.17
CA VAL A 74 -14.53 4.60 -19.84
C VAL A 74 -14.70 3.34 -18.99
N ARG A 75 -15.55 2.43 -19.44
CA ARG A 75 -15.75 1.14 -18.80
C ARG A 75 -14.89 0.08 -19.48
N CYS A 76 -14.20 -0.70 -18.67
CA CYS A 76 -13.39 -1.82 -19.10
C CYS A 76 -13.81 -3.07 -18.32
N ALA A 77 -14.51 -4.00 -18.98
CA ALA A 77 -14.84 -5.29 -18.40
C ALA A 77 -13.74 -6.32 -18.68
N ASN A 78 -13.58 -7.29 -17.77
CA ASN A 78 -12.60 -8.37 -17.86
C ASN A 78 -11.16 -7.85 -18.02
N ALA A 79 -10.80 -6.82 -17.26
CA ALA A 79 -9.47 -6.23 -17.32
C ALA A 79 -8.42 -7.25 -16.88
N ARG A 80 -7.33 -7.35 -17.65
CA ARG A 80 -6.20 -8.23 -17.37
C ARG A 80 -4.94 -7.39 -17.29
N VAL A 81 -4.14 -7.59 -16.25
CA VAL A 81 -2.86 -6.91 -16.09
C VAL A 81 -1.79 -7.98 -15.97
N GLU A 82 -0.81 -7.95 -16.87
CA GLU A 82 0.38 -8.78 -16.77
C GLU A 82 1.54 -7.91 -16.31
N LEU A 83 2.09 -8.28 -15.15
CA LEU A 83 3.18 -7.58 -14.49
C LEU A 83 4.45 -8.42 -14.63
N THR A 84 5.40 -7.95 -15.43
CA THR A 84 6.74 -8.54 -15.56
C THR A 84 7.74 -7.73 -14.76
N SER A 85 8.65 -8.42 -14.03
CA SER A 85 9.81 -7.81 -13.36
C SER A 85 9.49 -6.56 -12.52
N GLN A 86 8.32 -6.49 -11.87
CA GLN A 86 7.95 -5.30 -11.12
C GLN A 86 8.71 -5.19 -9.80
N THR A 87 9.00 -6.32 -9.13
CA THR A 87 9.78 -6.36 -7.88
C THR A 87 11.16 -6.98 -8.09
N ALA A 88 12.10 -6.77 -7.16
CA ALA A 88 13.43 -7.42 -7.20
C ALA A 88 13.32 -8.95 -7.24
N GLY A 89 12.37 -9.53 -6.49
CA GLY A 89 12.09 -10.96 -6.51
C GLY A 89 11.63 -11.45 -7.88
N GLN A 90 10.69 -10.73 -8.52
CA GLN A 90 10.24 -11.06 -9.88
C GLN A 90 11.29 -10.81 -10.95
N ALA A 91 12.16 -9.80 -10.77
CA ALA A 91 13.27 -9.56 -11.68
C ALA A 91 14.28 -10.71 -11.63
N ALA A 92 14.54 -11.25 -10.43
CA ALA A 92 15.41 -12.41 -10.24
C ALA A 92 14.79 -13.72 -10.74
N SER A 93 13.49 -13.96 -10.51
CA SER A 93 12.80 -15.20 -10.93
C SER A 93 12.25 -15.15 -12.35
N GLN A 94 12.18 -13.97 -12.97
CA GLN A 94 11.53 -13.70 -14.26
C GLN A 94 10.08 -14.22 -14.37
N THR A 95 9.38 -14.38 -13.26
CA THR A 95 8.00 -14.90 -13.24
C THR A 95 6.99 -13.77 -13.35
N PRO A 96 6.20 -13.67 -14.45
CA PRO A 96 5.14 -12.68 -14.53
C PRO A 96 3.96 -13.07 -13.64
N VAL A 97 3.36 -12.06 -13.04
CA VAL A 97 2.10 -12.18 -12.29
C VAL A 97 0.99 -11.64 -13.17
N THR A 98 -0.02 -12.47 -13.42
CA THR A 98 -1.26 -12.02 -14.05
C THR A 98 -2.27 -11.68 -12.96
N ALA A 99 -2.75 -10.43 -12.97
CA ALA A 99 -3.97 -10.03 -12.28
C ALA A 99 -5.14 -9.98 -13.27
N LYS A 100 -6.30 -10.49 -12.88
CA LYS A 100 -7.56 -10.26 -13.59
C LYS A 100 -8.52 -9.53 -12.67
N LEU A 101 -9.27 -8.59 -13.21
CA LEU A 101 -10.23 -7.76 -12.49
C LEU A 101 -11.57 -7.76 -13.22
N GLY A 102 -12.67 -7.79 -12.46
CA GLY A 102 -14.02 -7.82 -13.02
C GLY A 102 -14.34 -6.62 -13.92
N GLU A 103 -14.33 -5.41 -13.36
CA GLU A 103 -14.61 -4.19 -14.12
C GLU A 103 -13.79 -3.00 -13.56
N ILE A 104 -13.33 -2.14 -14.47
CA ILE A 104 -12.77 -0.81 -14.16
C ILE A 104 -13.66 0.22 -14.82
N LEU A 105 -14.16 1.18 -14.06
CA LEU A 105 -14.86 2.35 -14.57
C LEU A 105 -14.01 3.59 -14.31
N VAL A 106 -13.48 4.21 -15.35
CA VAL A 106 -12.73 5.47 -15.25
C VAL A 106 -13.62 6.62 -15.69
N VAL A 107 -13.74 7.65 -14.86
CA VAL A 107 -14.55 8.83 -15.09
C VAL A 107 -13.65 10.06 -15.16
N SER A 108 -13.82 10.86 -16.20
CA SER A 108 -13.23 12.19 -16.35
C SER A 108 -14.31 13.21 -16.66
N GLN A 109 -14.22 14.38 -16.03
CA GLN A 109 -15.15 15.48 -16.30
C GLN A 109 -14.63 16.30 -17.48
N ILE A 110 -15.51 16.64 -18.43
CA ILE A 110 -15.08 17.36 -19.65
C ILE A 110 -14.52 18.75 -19.33
N TYR A 111 -15.04 19.37 -18.27
CA TYR A 111 -14.60 20.69 -17.78
C TYR A 111 -13.45 20.63 -16.76
N ASP A 112 -13.11 19.45 -16.26
CA ASP A 112 -11.93 19.22 -15.41
C ASP A 112 -11.18 17.96 -15.88
N PRO A 113 -10.49 18.03 -17.03
CA PRO A 113 -9.80 16.88 -17.61
C PRO A 113 -8.57 16.43 -16.82
N ARG A 114 -8.15 17.22 -15.81
CA ARG A 114 -6.98 16.91 -14.97
C ARG A 114 -7.31 15.99 -13.80
N LEU A 115 -8.59 15.81 -13.50
CA LEU A 115 -9.10 14.87 -12.51
C LEU A 115 -9.61 13.60 -13.19
N LEU A 116 -8.99 12.47 -12.84
CA LEU A 116 -9.48 11.15 -13.18
C LEU A 116 -9.94 10.45 -11.91
N ILE A 117 -11.12 9.86 -11.92
CA ILE A 117 -11.65 9.01 -10.86
C ILE A 117 -11.81 7.62 -11.43
N ALA A 118 -11.36 6.59 -10.73
CA ALA A 118 -11.61 5.22 -11.12
C ALA A 118 -12.38 4.47 -10.02
N GLU A 119 -13.35 3.68 -10.41
CA GLU A 119 -14.00 2.70 -9.56
C GLU A 119 -13.63 1.30 -10.03
N PHE A 120 -13.29 0.42 -9.08
CA PHE A 120 -12.91 -0.95 -9.35
C PHE A 120 -13.98 -1.89 -8.79
N LYS A 121 -14.47 -2.82 -9.61
CA LYS A 121 -15.41 -3.86 -9.16
C LYS A 121 -14.72 -5.21 -9.09
N GLY A 122 -14.80 -5.82 -7.91
CA GLY A 122 -14.23 -7.13 -7.65
C GLY A 122 -14.98 -8.27 -8.33
N PRO A 123 -14.43 -9.49 -8.24
CA PRO A 123 -13.16 -9.83 -7.60
C PRO A 123 -11.94 -9.42 -8.46
N ALA A 124 -10.80 -9.23 -7.80
CA ALA A 124 -9.49 -9.38 -8.43
C ALA A 124 -8.92 -10.77 -8.16
N THR A 125 -8.35 -11.43 -9.16
CA THR A 125 -7.65 -12.72 -9.01
C THR A 125 -6.21 -12.59 -9.46
N PHE A 126 -5.29 -13.17 -8.70
CA PHE A 126 -3.87 -13.20 -9.04
C PHE A 126 -3.45 -14.64 -9.32
N ALA A 127 -2.62 -14.81 -10.34
CA ALA A 127 -2.04 -16.09 -10.71
C ALA A 127 -0.61 -15.89 -11.20
N ASP A 128 0.28 -16.78 -10.78
CA ASP A 128 1.61 -16.91 -11.39
C ASP A 128 1.49 -17.59 -12.76
N ARG A 129 2.44 -17.32 -13.66
CA ARG A 129 2.40 -17.84 -15.04
C ARG A 129 2.30 -19.36 -15.06
N GLY A 130 1.23 -19.87 -15.67
CA GLY A 130 1.00 -21.31 -15.83
C GLY A 130 0.48 -22.02 -14.58
N GLN A 131 0.27 -21.30 -13.47
CA GLN A 131 -0.30 -21.85 -12.23
C GLN A 131 -1.80 -21.53 -12.12
N PRO A 132 -2.57 -22.36 -11.39
CA PRO A 132 -3.93 -22.01 -11.01
C PRO A 132 -3.95 -20.71 -10.18
N ARG A 133 -5.13 -20.07 -10.10
CA ARG A 133 -5.34 -18.85 -9.30
C ARG A 133 -4.79 -19.09 -7.89
N SER A 134 -3.88 -18.24 -7.44
CA SER A 134 -3.22 -18.39 -6.15
C SER A 134 -3.80 -17.44 -5.10
N MET A 135 -4.39 -16.31 -5.52
CA MET A 135 -5.01 -15.34 -4.62
C MET A 135 -6.29 -14.73 -5.18
N LEU A 136 -7.22 -14.42 -4.29
CA LEU A 136 -8.49 -13.74 -4.55
C LEU A 136 -8.58 -12.50 -3.64
N LEU A 137 -8.82 -11.33 -4.23
CA LEU A 137 -9.08 -10.09 -3.50
C LEU A 137 -10.51 -9.63 -3.79
N ASN A 138 -11.30 -9.50 -2.72
CA ASN A 138 -12.65 -8.96 -2.73
C ASN A 138 -12.73 -7.68 -1.93
N TRP A 139 -13.75 -6.87 -2.22
CA TRP A 139 -14.06 -5.62 -1.50
C TRP A 139 -15.52 -5.25 -1.75
N THR A 140 -16.06 -4.35 -0.93
CA THR A 140 -17.41 -3.80 -1.15
C THR A 140 -17.37 -2.61 -2.10
N ALA A 141 -16.42 -1.70 -1.89
CA ALA A 141 -16.16 -0.57 -2.78
C ALA A 141 -14.65 -0.33 -2.87
N ALA A 142 -14.19 0.04 -4.07
CA ALA A 142 -12.81 0.45 -4.28
C ALA A 142 -12.79 1.61 -5.26
N ARG A 143 -12.17 2.71 -4.85
CA ARG A 143 -12.09 3.94 -5.64
C ARG A 143 -10.68 4.47 -5.63
N SER A 144 -10.28 5.09 -6.73
CA SER A 144 -9.09 5.91 -6.78
C SER A 144 -9.38 7.24 -7.47
N SER A 145 -8.55 8.24 -7.19
CA SER A 145 -8.57 9.49 -7.91
C SER A 145 -7.16 10.00 -8.13
N VAL A 146 -6.90 10.62 -9.28
CA VAL A 146 -5.63 11.24 -9.62
C VAL A 146 -5.88 12.64 -10.17
N VAL A 147 -5.15 13.62 -9.64
CA VAL A 147 -5.17 15.02 -10.10
C VAL A 147 -3.82 15.38 -10.71
N GLY A 148 -3.84 16.10 -11.83
CA GLY A 148 -2.64 16.67 -12.47
C GLY A 148 -2.22 16.01 -13.78
N LEU A 149 -2.95 14.99 -14.23
CA LEU A 149 -2.71 14.33 -15.52
C LEU A 149 -3.09 15.24 -16.68
N PRO A 150 -2.44 15.12 -17.87
CA PRO A 150 -1.40 14.15 -18.25
C PRO A 150 0.02 14.50 -17.76
N GLY A 151 0.18 15.57 -16.97
CA GLY A 151 1.46 15.93 -16.33
C GLY A 151 1.81 15.04 -15.13
N PRO A 152 2.82 15.42 -14.33
CA PRO A 152 3.16 14.69 -13.11
C PRO A 152 1.97 14.70 -12.12
N PRO A 153 1.64 13.56 -11.51
CA PRO A 153 0.48 13.45 -10.61
C PRO A 153 0.69 14.30 -9.36
N GLN A 154 -0.20 15.25 -9.10
CA GLN A 154 -0.13 16.17 -7.96
C GLN A 154 -0.76 15.58 -6.70
N ARG A 155 -1.87 14.86 -6.88
CA ARG A 155 -2.61 14.19 -5.80
C ARG A 155 -3.10 12.83 -6.27
N ILE A 156 -3.00 11.85 -5.41
CA ILE A 156 -3.48 10.49 -5.61
C ILE A 156 -4.29 10.11 -4.37
N ALA A 157 -5.44 9.47 -4.56
CA ALA A 157 -6.18 8.82 -3.49
C ALA A 157 -6.55 7.42 -3.91
N LEU A 158 -6.55 6.49 -2.97
CA LEU A 158 -6.96 5.10 -3.14
C LEU A 158 -7.70 4.67 -1.87
N VAL A 159 -8.92 4.18 -2.03
CA VAL A 159 -9.81 3.83 -0.90
C VAL A 159 -10.43 2.47 -1.18
N PHE A 160 -10.39 1.59 -0.19
CA PHE A 160 -11.02 0.27 -0.17
C PHE A 160 -11.91 0.11 1.06
N ASP A 161 -13.15 -0.28 0.82
CA ASP A 161 -14.09 -0.66 1.87
C ASP A 161 -14.21 -2.19 1.95
N ALA A 162 -14.00 -2.70 3.17
CA ALA A 162 -13.98 -4.12 3.51
C ALA A 162 -13.11 -4.99 2.58
N PRO A 163 -11.83 -4.65 2.32
CA PRO A 163 -10.98 -5.51 1.51
C PRO A 163 -10.71 -6.85 2.21
N ALA A 164 -10.81 -7.94 1.45
CA ALA A 164 -10.58 -9.30 1.89
C ALA A 164 -9.68 -10.04 0.89
N LEU A 165 -8.48 -10.39 1.32
CA LEU A 165 -7.51 -11.16 0.55
C LEU A 165 -7.47 -12.60 1.05
N ASP A 166 -7.63 -13.54 0.12
CA ASP A 166 -7.62 -14.97 0.37
C ASP A 166 -6.58 -15.68 -0.50
N ARG A 167 -5.89 -16.67 0.06
CA ARG A 167 -5.11 -17.64 -0.71
C ARG A 167 -6.03 -18.74 -1.19
N ILE A 168 -5.93 -19.09 -2.46
CA ILE A 168 -6.62 -20.26 -3.00
C ILE A 168 -5.68 -21.46 -2.88
N SER A 169 -6.12 -22.52 -2.20
CA SER A 169 -5.41 -23.79 -2.09
C SER A 169 -6.37 -24.93 -2.42
N GLY A 170 -6.25 -25.46 -3.64
CA GLY A 170 -7.21 -26.43 -4.17
C GLY A 170 -8.62 -25.85 -4.26
N ALA A 171 -9.57 -26.46 -3.56
CA ALA A 171 -10.96 -25.98 -3.46
C ALA A 171 -11.20 -25.01 -2.29
N THR A 172 -10.20 -24.79 -1.43
CA THR A 172 -10.36 -24.01 -0.19
C THR A 172 -9.81 -22.59 -0.35
N GLN A 173 -10.52 -21.61 0.22
CA GLN A 173 -10.05 -20.24 0.36
C GLN A 173 -9.59 -20.02 1.81
N LEU A 174 -8.33 -19.65 1.98
CA LEU A 174 -7.71 -19.40 3.28
C LEU A 174 -7.53 -17.89 3.47
N PRO A 175 -8.11 -17.30 4.54
CA PRO A 175 -7.91 -15.90 4.87
C PRO A 175 -6.44 -15.51 4.98
N LEU A 176 -5.99 -14.54 4.19
CA LEU A 176 -4.63 -13.97 4.31
C LEU A 176 -4.65 -12.58 4.93
N ALA A 177 -5.55 -11.72 4.48
CA ALA A 177 -5.67 -10.38 5.05
C ALA A 177 -7.12 -9.89 5.01
N ARG A 178 -7.47 -9.05 5.97
CA ARG A 178 -8.77 -8.36 6.08
C ARG A 178 -8.53 -6.94 6.54
N ALA A 179 -9.41 -6.02 6.18
CA ALA A 179 -9.60 -4.76 6.88
C ALA A 179 -11.06 -4.34 6.79
N ARG A 180 -11.54 -3.49 7.71
CA ARG A 180 -12.83 -2.80 7.56
C ARG A 180 -12.71 -1.67 6.54
N HIS A 181 -11.60 -0.95 6.58
CA HIS A 181 -11.33 0.17 5.68
C HIS A 181 -9.81 0.32 5.47
N ALA A 182 -9.42 0.67 4.26
CA ALA A 182 -8.04 0.98 3.92
C ALA A 182 -8.01 2.16 2.94
N GLU A 183 -7.35 3.25 3.31
CA GLU A 183 -7.23 4.44 2.48
C GLU A 183 -5.79 4.95 2.44
N MET A 184 -5.39 5.47 1.28
CA MET A 184 -4.09 6.06 1.02
C MET A 184 -4.28 7.34 0.22
N HIS A 185 -3.72 8.43 0.72
CA HIS A 185 -3.66 9.72 0.06
C HIS A 185 -2.20 10.11 -0.12
N ALA A 186 -1.81 10.48 -1.34
CA ALA A 186 -0.49 11.03 -1.62
C ALA A 186 -0.61 12.39 -2.30
N ARG A 187 0.24 13.33 -1.94
CA ARG A 187 0.33 14.63 -2.60
C ARG A 187 1.76 15.11 -2.73
N GLN A 188 2.04 15.87 -3.77
CA GLN A 188 3.28 16.63 -3.86
C GLN A 188 3.23 17.83 -2.91
N ILE A 189 4.34 18.06 -2.21
CA ILE A 189 4.57 19.24 -1.39
C ILE A 189 5.91 19.86 -1.80
N GLU A 190 6.05 21.16 -1.57
CA GLU A 190 7.33 21.83 -1.71
C GLU A 190 8.32 21.27 -0.69
N GLY A 191 9.53 20.93 -1.14
CA GLY A 191 10.59 20.48 -0.26
C GLY A 191 11.37 21.64 0.36
N PRO A 192 12.25 21.34 1.32
CA PRO A 192 13.08 22.35 1.98
C PRO A 192 14.12 22.98 1.05
N VAL A 193 14.44 22.33 -0.07
CA VAL A 193 15.34 22.83 -1.11
C VAL A 193 14.51 23.20 -2.34
N PRO A 194 14.73 24.38 -2.95
CA PRO A 194 14.06 24.74 -4.21
C PRO A 194 14.21 23.65 -5.29
N ASP A 195 13.16 23.44 -6.07
CA ASP A 195 13.08 22.42 -7.14
C ASP A 195 13.29 20.96 -6.70
N GLN A 196 13.11 20.67 -5.41
CA GLN A 196 13.12 19.30 -4.88
C GLN A 196 11.80 18.99 -4.16
N PRO A 197 10.72 18.71 -4.90
CA PRO A 197 9.44 18.37 -4.28
C PRO A 197 9.57 17.09 -3.46
N GLN A 198 8.78 17.01 -2.38
CA GLN A 198 8.59 15.80 -1.59
C GLN A 198 7.19 15.25 -1.82
N ILE A 199 7.00 13.96 -1.56
CA ILE A 199 5.68 13.33 -1.59
C ILE A 199 5.24 13.07 -0.16
N GLU A 200 4.20 13.75 0.28
CA GLU A 200 3.52 13.40 1.51
C GLU A 200 2.51 12.30 1.24
N THR A 201 2.57 11.22 2.01
CA THR A 201 1.64 10.09 1.93
C THR A 201 1.01 9.85 3.29
N ASP A 202 -0.32 9.85 3.35
CA ASP A 202 -1.12 9.46 4.50
C ASP A 202 -1.77 8.10 4.21
N LEU A 203 -1.58 7.12 5.09
CA LEU A 203 -2.10 5.77 4.97
C LEU A 203 -2.86 5.44 6.25
N LYS A 204 -4.12 5.02 6.11
CA LYS A 204 -4.98 4.61 7.22
C LYS A 204 -5.54 3.22 6.96
N LEU A 205 -5.47 2.38 7.99
CA LEU A 205 -6.00 1.03 8.02
C LEU A 205 -6.88 0.90 9.26
N GLU A 206 -8.09 0.38 9.09
CA GLU A 206 -9.01 0.13 10.20
C GLU A 206 -9.40 -1.35 10.28
N GLY A 207 -9.27 -1.93 11.47
CA GLY A 207 -9.57 -3.34 11.75
C GLY A 207 -8.80 -4.29 10.83
N ALA A 208 -7.56 -3.93 10.48
CA ALA A 208 -6.71 -4.72 9.61
C ALA A 208 -6.20 -5.96 10.35
N SER A 209 -6.06 -7.07 9.62
CA SER A 209 -5.42 -8.29 10.11
C SER A 209 -4.71 -8.99 8.97
N VAL A 210 -3.58 -9.63 9.27
CA VAL A 210 -2.74 -10.35 8.32
C VAL A 210 -2.31 -11.67 8.94
N GLN A 211 -2.75 -12.75 8.31
CA GLN A 211 -2.44 -14.13 8.68
C GLN A 211 -1.09 -14.55 8.09
N ASP A 212 -0.46 -15.56 8.68
CA ASP A 212 0.78 -16.21 8.22
C ASP A 212 2.04 -15.32 8.10
N VAL A 213 1.98 -14.04 8.52
CA VAL A 213 3.16 -13.15 8.54
C VAL A 213 3.79 -13.10 9.93
N HIS A 214 3.00 -12.76 10.95
CA HIS A 214 3.43 -12.70 12.33
C HIS A 214 2.21 -12.86 13.27
N PRO A 215 2.31 -13.58 14.41
CA PRO A 215 1.17 -13.76 15.32
C PRO A 215 0.52 -12.44 15.78
N LEU A 216 1.32 -11.38 15.93
CA LEU A 216 0.81 -10.05 16.29
C LEU A 216 -0.02 -9.37 15.20
N LEU A 217 0.10 -9.77 13.94
CA LEU A 217 -0.69 -9.19 12.86
C LEU A 217 -1.99 -9.96 12.62
N ALA A 218 -2.14 -11.16 13.21
CA ALA A 218 -3.33 -11.99 13.06
C ALA A 218 -4.56 -11.41 13.77
N ASP A 219 -4.34 -10.68 14.86
CA ASP A 219 -5.40 -9.97 15.59
C ASP A 219 -5.69 -8.61 14.93
N PRO A 220 -6.95 -8.11 14.95
CA PRO A 220 -7.30 -6.83 14.35
C PRO A 220 -6.52 -5.66 14.95
N PHE A 221 -6.00 -4.78 14.09
CA PHE A 221 -5.32 -3.55 14.47
C PHE A 221 -5.76 -2.37 13.60
N ASP A 222 -5.67 -1.18 14.17
CA ASP A 222 -5.79 0.08 13.43
C ASP A 222 -4.38 0.65 13.22
N ALA A 223 -4.11 1.23 12.05
CA ALA A 223 -2.84 1.86 11.76
C ALA A 223 -3.03 3.19 11.02
N HIS A 224 -2.21 4.18 11.37
CA HIS A 224 -2.16 5.47 10.68
C HIS A 224 -0.70 5.86 10.48
N LEU A 225 -0.31 6.13 9.24
CA LEU A 225 1.05 6.50 8.86
C LEU A 225 1.02 7.77 8.02
N ARG A 226 1.81 8.77 8.40
CA ARG A 226 2.16 9.93 7.59
C ARG A 226 3.65 9.90 7.26
N LEU A 227 3.94 9.77 5.98
CA LEU A 227 5.28 9.60 5.43
C LEU A 227 5.64 10.77 4.52
N LEU A 228 6.89 11.22 4.55
CA LEU A 228 7.46 12.12 3.54
C LEU A 228 8.52 11.37 2.75
N LEU A 229 8.34 11.27 1.44
CA LEU A 229 9.33 10.71 0.52
C LEU A 229 10.08 11.83 -0.20
N SER A 230 11.41 11.82 -0.10
CA SER A 230 12.31 12.66 -0.88
C SER A 230 13.01 11.86 -1.98
N GLY A 231 13.62 12.56 -2.95
CA GLY A 231 14.41 11.94 -4.02
C GLY A 231 13.61 11.42 -5.22
N LEU A 232 12.28 11.43 -5.17
CA LEU A 232 11.44 11.06 -6.33
C LEU A 232 11.30 12.24 -7.31
N LYS A 233 12.17 12.28 -8.33
CA LYS A 233 12.21 13.37 -9.34
C LYS A 233 11.53 13.03 -10.66
N ASP A 234 11.50 11.74 -11.01
CA ASP A 234 10.95 11.25 -12.28
C ASP A 234 9.67 10.46 -12.01
N PHE A 235 8.54 10.88 -12.59
CA PHE A 235 7.25 10.18 -12.43
C PHE A 235 6.92 9.22 -13.57
N ARG A 236 7.81 9.04 -14.54
CA ARG A 236 7.59 8.09 -15.64
C ARG A 236 7.54 6.66 -15.12
N ALA A 237 6.74 5.82 -15.75
CA ALA A 237 6.63 4.40 -15.46
C ALA A 237 7.99 3.69 -15.49
N LYS A 238 8.39 3.05 -14.38
CA LYS A 238 9.60 2.22 -14.26
C LYS A 238 9.33 0.98 -13.40
N PRO A 239 10.10 -0.11 -13.53
CA PRO A 239 10.15 -1.19 -12.55
C PRO A 239 10.58 -0.68 -11.16
N TRP A 240 10.13 -1.33 -10.08
CA TRP A 240 10.49 -0.88 -8.71
C TRP A 240 11.99 -0.90 -8.43
N PRO A 241 12.78 -1.90 -8.85
CA PRO A 241 14.22 -1.89 -8.61
C PRO A 241 14.93 -0.65 -9.19
N GLU A 242 14.60 -0.29 -10.43
CA GLU A 242 15.15 0.91 -11.07
C GLU A 242 14.69 2.18 -10.34
N ARG A 243 13.41 2.24 -9.96
CA ARG A 243 12.86 3.34 -9.16
C ARG A 243 13.62 3.54 -7.85
N PHE A 244 13.84 2.46 -7.10
CA PHE A 244 14.53 2.54 -5.82
C PHE A 244 15.99 2.94 -5.98
N ARG A 245 16.64 2.49 -7.05
CA ARG A 245 18.00 2.92 -7.41
C ARG A 245 18.08 4.41 -7.72
N ASP A 246 17.12 4.96 -8.46
CA ASP A 246 17.06 6.40 -8.75
C ASP A 246 16.83 7.23 -7.47
N ILE A 247 15.92 6.79 -6.61
CA ILE A 247 15.65 7.44 -5.32
C ILE A 247 16.92 7.40 -4.46
N GLN A 248 17.59 6.25 -4.38
CA GLN A 248 18.83 6.08 -3.64
C GLN A 248 19.94 7.00 -4.17
N ALA A 249 20.14 7.04 -5.50
CA ALA A 249 21.12 7.90 -6.14
C ALA A 249 20.84 9.40 -5.93
N ALA A 250 19.57 9.76 -5.74
CA ALA A 250 19.15 11.12 -5.40
C ALA A 250 19.26 11.44 -3.89
N GLY A 251 19.79 10.52 -3.06
CA GLY A 251 19.83 10.67 -1.61
C GLY A 251 18.45 10.64 -0.95
N GLY A 252 17.48 9.99 -1.60
CA GLY A 252 16.10 9.93 -1.16
C GLY A 252 15.92 9.15 0.14
N GLN A 253 15.01 9.65 0.96
CA GLN A 253 14.66 9.08 2.26
C GLN A 253 13.14 9.07 2.43
N ILE A 254 12.67 8.15 3.26
CA ILE A 254 11.31 8.13 3.79
C ILE A 254 11.38 8.58 5.24
N GLU A 255 10.80 9.73 5.53
CA GLU A 255 10.62 10.23 6.89
C GLU A 255 9.24 9.84 7.43
N PHE A 256 9.21 9.22 8.60
CA PHE A 256 8.00 8.85 9.33
C PHE A 256 7.65 10.01 10.26
N LYS A 257 6.79 10.93 9.79
CA LYS A 257 6.30 12.07 10.59
C LYS A 257 5.34 11.61 11.68
N GLU A 258 4.50 10.66 11.34
CA GLU A 258 3.56 10.02 12.24
C GLU A 258 3.45 8.57 11.82
N ALA A 259 3.64 7.64 12.74
CA ALA A 259 3.30 6.24 12.50
C ALA A 259 2.74 5.71 13.81
N ARG A 260 1.48 5.30 13.78
CA ARG A 260 0.75 4.81 14.94
C ARG A 260 0.10 3.48 14.57
N ILE A 261 0.23 2.51 15.46
CA ILE A 261 -0.48 1.24 15.39
C ILE A 261 -1.16 1.02 16.74
N GLN A 262 -2.42 0.62 16.71
CA GLN A 262 -3.20 0.28 17.89
C GLN A 262 -3.82 -1.09 17.74
N GLN A 263 -3.63 -1.94 18.73
CA GLN A 263 -4.21 -3.28 18.79
C GLN A 263 -4.67 -3.57 20.22
N GLY A 264 -5.99 -3.56 20.42
CA GLY A 264 -6.58 -3.65 21.76
C GLY A 264 -6.05 -2.53 22.67
N GLU A 265 -5.36 -2.90 23.74
CA GLU A 265 -4.76 -1.97 24.70
C GLU A 265 -3.36 -1.49 24.30
N MET A 266 -2.70 -2.18 23.36
CA MET A 266 -1.36 -1.83 22.90
C MET A 266 -1.42 -0.67 21.92
N ILE A 267 -0.54 0.29 22.14
CA ILE A 267 -0.33 1.42 21.26
C ILE A 267 1.17 1.52 21.00
N ALA A 268 1.55 1.55 19.73
CA ALA A 268 2.91 1.77 19.29
C ALA A 268 2.97 2.98 18.37
N THR A 269 3.94 3.87 18.62
CA THR A 269 4.27 4.97 17.72
C THR A 269 5.70 4.85 17.24
N ALA A 270 5.97 5.29 16.01
CA ALA A 270 7.29 5.35 15.42
C ALA A 270 7.54 6.69 14.75
N SER A 271 8.77 7.18 14.83
CA SER A 271 9.24 8.36 14.09
C SER A 271 10.71 8.22 13.73
N GLY A 272 11.13 8.77 12.60
CA GLY A 272 12.52 8.69 12.15
C GLY A 272 12.62 8.72 10.64
N SER A 273 13.78 8.38 10.10
CA SER A 273 13.99 8.32 8.66
C SER A 273 14.71 7.06 8.23
N LEU A 274 14.30 6.53 7.09
CA LEU A 274 14.91 5.39 6.43
C LEU A 274 15.33 5.77 5.03
N GLY A 275 16.55 5.40 4.65
CA GLY A 275 17.09 5.50 3.31
C GLY A 275 17.47 4.14 2.76
N LEU A 276 18.20 4.17 1.64
CA LEU A 276 18.73 2.97 1.00
C LEU A 276 20.25 3.05 0.89
N THR A 277 20.94 1.95 1.18
CA THR A 277 22.36 1.80 0.90
C THR A 277 22.60 1.64 -0.61
N PRO A 278 23.85 1.81 -1.11
CA PRO A 278 24.19 1.52 -2.50
C PRO A 278 23.90 0.07 -2.93
N ALA A 279 23.85 -0.86 -1.97
CA ALA A 279 23.49 -2.26 -2.20
C ALA A 279 21.96 -2.50 -2.21
N GLY A 280 21.15 -1.45 -2.07
CA GLY A 280 19.69 -1.52 -2.07
C GLY A 280 19.08 -1.98 -0.74
N ASN A 281 19.88 -2.05 0.34
CA ASN A 281 19.38 -2.40 1.66
C ASN A 281 18.82 -1.18 2.39
N VAL A 282 17.86 -1.40 3.30
CA VAL A 282 17.30 -0.34 4.13
C VAL A 282 18.32 0.08 5.20
N ASP A 283 18.46 1.39 5.42
CA ASP A 283 19.37 1.96 6.40
C ASP A 283 18.73 3.15 7.12
N GLY A 284 19.07 3.38 8.39
CA GLY A 284 18.55 4.50 9.18
C GLY A 284 18.11 4.10 10.58
N GLU A 285 17.27 4.92 11.20
CA GLU A 285 16.80 4.69 12.57
C GLU A 285 15.35 5.13 12.74
N LEU A 286 14.56 4.29 13.41
CA LEU A 286 13.23 4.61 13.89
C LEU A 286 13.24 4.62 15.41
N GLN A 287 12.79 5.72 16.00
CA GLN A 287 12.46 5.77 17.42
C GLN A 287 11.05 5.26 17.64
N MET A 288 10.96 4.15 18.38
CA MET A 288 9.71 3.49 18.73
C MET A 288 9.32 3.86 20.15
N VAL A 289 8.04 4.09 20.40
CA VAL A 289 7.48 4.21 21.75
C VAL A 289 6.27 3.29 21.83
N VAL A 290 6.26 2.38 22.80
CA VAL A 290 5.21 1.36 22.91
C VAL A 290 4.62 1.35 24.32
N ALA A 291 3.30 1.52 24.43
CA ALA A 291 2.52 1.32 25.64
C ALA A 291 1.77 -0.02 25.58
N GLY A 292 1.61 -0.70 26.72
CA GLY A 292 0.91 -1.98 26.79
C GLY A 292 1.71 -3.17 26.23
N LEU A 293 3.05 -3.09 26.23
CA LEU A 293 3.93 -4.13 25.72
C LEU A 293 3.79 -5.47 26.50
N ASP A 294 3.41 -5.40 27.78
CA ASP A 294 3.14 -6.55 28.64
C ASP A 294 2.06 -7.49 28.08
N LYS A 295 1.08 -6.95 27.35
CA LYS A 295 -0.01 -7.74 26.73
C LYS A 295 0.41 -8.48 25.47
N VAL A 296 1.51 -8.04 24.85
CA VAL A 296 1.96 -8.51 23.53
C VAL A 296 2.98 -9.64 23.67
N ILE A 297 3.76 -9.65 24.75
CA ILE A 297 4.87 -10.60 24.93
C ILE A 297 4.44 -12.06 24.95
N PRO A 298 3.34 -12.47 25.62
CA PRO A 298 2.86 -13.85 25.53
C PRO A 298 2.53 -14.26 24.08
N LYS A 299 2.10 -13.30 23.25
CA LYS A 299 1.77 -13.53 21.83
C LYS A 299 2.99 -13.58 20.92
N LEU A 300 4.15 -13.10 21.36
CA LEU A 300 5.42 -13.25 20.63
C LEU A 300 5.90 -14.71 20.61
N GLY A 301 5.27 -15.59 21.39
CA GLY A 301 5.57 -17.03 21.39
C GLY A 301 6.95 -17.37 21.96
N ILE A 302 7.58 -16.43 22.68
CA ILE A 302 8.87 -16.63 23.34
C ILE A 302 8.76 -17.78 24.35
N ASP A 303 7.63 -17.88 25.04
CA ASP A 303 7.33 -18.97 25.99
C ASP A 303 7.32 -20.33 25.27
N LYS A 304 6.76 -20.42 24.06
CA LYS A 304 6.78 -21.63 23.24
C LYS A 304 8.18 -21.97 22.74
N MET A 305 9.01 -20.99 22.40
CA MET A 305 10.42 -21.23 22.02
C MET A 305 11.26 -21.75 23.19
N LEU A 306 10.97 -21.29 24.41
CA LEU A 306 11.63 -21.76 25.63
C LEU A 306 11.16 -23.16 26.06
N GLU A 307 9.89 -23.51 25.82
CA GLU A 307 9.34 -24.83 26.17
C GLU A 307 9.56 -25.92 25.10
N GLN A 308 9.48 -25.57 23.81
CA GLN A 308 9.55 -26.53 22.70
C GLN A 308 10.93 -26.58 22.04
N GLY A 309 11.87 -25.73 22.47
CA GLY A 309 13.18 -25.55 21.85
C GLY A 309 13.11 -24.69 20.58
N VAL A 310 14.27 -24.19 20.14
CA VAL A 310 14.36 -23.37 18.93
C VAL A 310 14.08 -24.26 17.70
N PRO A 311 13.08 -23.95 16.86
CA PRO A 311 12.79 -24.72 15.67
C PRO A 311 14.00 -24.78 14.73
N GLN A 312 14.23 -25.92 14.07
CA GLN A 312 15.35 -26.08 13.13
C GLN A 312 15.35 -25.01 12.02
N SER A 313 14.15 -24.63 11.54
CA SER A 313 13.97 -23.55 10.56
C SER A 313 14.45 -22.18 11.02
N THR A 314 14.46 -21.94 12.34
CA THR A 314 14.97 -20.70 12.95
C THR A 314 16.49 -20.80 13.13
N LEU A 315 17.01 -21.97 13.53
CA LEU A 315 18.45 -22.23 13.62
C LEU A 315 19.14 -22.14 12.26
N ASP A 316 18.55 -22.70 11.21
CA ASP A 316 19.11 -22.62 9.84
C ASP A 316 19.21 -21.17 9.34
N ARG A 317 18.40 -20.26 9.88
CA ARG A 317 18.37 -18.83 9.52
C ARG A 317 19.34 -17.98 10.35
N VAL A 318 19.66 -18.39 11.57
CA VAL A 318 20.45 -17.60 12.55
C VAL A 318 21.86 -18.17 12.74
N ALA A 319 22.04 -19.49 12.64
CA ALA A 319 23.30 -20.21 12.76
C ALA A 319 23.29 -21.46 11.85
N PRO A 320 23.56 -21.29 10.54
CA PRO A 320 23.55 -22.39 9.57
C PRO A 320 24.51 -23.51 10.00
N GLY A 321 24.01 -24.75 10.07
CA GLY A 321 24.80 -25.94 10.45
C GLY A 321 24.64 -26.41 11.89
N VAL A 322 23.93 -25.67 12.75
CA VAL A 322 23.61 -26.10 14.12
C VAL A 322 22.30 -26.88 14.14
N ARG A 323 22.31 -28.11 14.69
CA ARG A 323 21.07 -28.91 14.86
C ARG A 323 20.38 -28.58 16.18
N ALA A 324 19.06 -28.50 16.17
CA ALA A 324 18.21 -28.26 17.33
C ALA A 324 18.43 -29.32 18.42
N GLY A 325 18.71 -30.56 18.00
CA GLY A 325 19.07 -31.65 18.91
C GLY A 325 20.37 -31.38 19.70
N ASP A 326 21.36 -30.73 19.08
CA ASP A 326 22.64 -30.43 19.75
C ASP A 326 22.46 -29.32 20.79
N VAL A 327 21.63 -28.32 20.50
CA VAL A 327 21.25 -27.26 21.44
C VAL A 327 20.43 -27.84 22.61
N ALA A 328 19.47 -28.71 22.32
CA ALA A 328 18.68 -29.40 23.34
C ALA A 328 19.56 -30.30 24.24
N ASN A 329 20.55 -30.98 23.67
CA ASN A 329 21.50 -31.81 24.41
C ASN A 329 22.40 -30.96 25.33
N VAL A 330 22.87 -29.80 24.87
CA VAL A 330 23.65 -28.87 25.69
C VAL A 330 22.82 -28.29 26.82
N LEU A 331 21.59 -27.86 26.55
CA LEU A 331 20.66 -27.36 27.58
C LEU A 331 20.31 -28.46 28.61
N GLY A 332 20.07 -29.69 28.15
CA GLY A 332 19.83 -30.84 29.02
C GLY A 332 21.07 -31.26 29.83
N ALA A 333 22.29 -31.04 29.31
CA ALA A 333 23.52 -31.22 30.06
C ALA A 333 23.70 -30.13 31.13
N LEU A 334 23.30 -28.89 30.83
CA LEU A 334 23.32 -27.77 31.78
C LEU A 334 22.36 -27.98 32.95
N ASP A 335 21.13 -28.42 32.68
CA ASP A 335 20.12 -28.68 33.73
C ASP A 335 20.50 -29.87 34.64
N ARG A 336 21.32 -30.79 34.10
CA ARG A 336 21.90 -31.90 34.88
C ARG A 336 23.10 -31.46 35.73
N ALA A 337 23.82 -30.42 35.31
CA ALA A 337 24.94 -29.85 36.05
C ALA A 337 24.48 -28.95 37.21
N ILE A 338 23.31 -28.31 37.10
CA ILE A 338 22.73 -27.46 38.15
C ILE A 338 21.23 -27.80 38.29
N PRO A 339 20.87 -28.73 39.19
CA PRO A 339 19.48 -29.14 39.38
C PRO A 339 18.61 -27.98 39.88
N GLY A 340 17.58 -27.60 39.11
CA GLY A 340 16.58 -26.61 39.52
C GLY A 340 16.49 -25.32 38.69
N LEU A 341 17.42 -25.09 37.76
CA LEU A 341 17.35 -23.93 36.84
C LEU A 341 16.06 -23.94 36.00
N GLY A 342 15.64 -25.11 35.50
CA GLY A 342 14.36 -25.22 34.78
C GLY A 342 13.12 -24.89 35.60
N LYS A 343 13.15 -25.05 36.93
CA LYS A 343 12.03 -24.70 37.83
C LYS A 343 11.98 -23.22 38.17
N VAL A 344 13.14 -22.58 38.37
CA VAL A 344 13.25 -21.14 38.66
C VAL A 344 12.85 -20.30 37.44
N VAL A 345 13.18 -20.74 36.23
CA VAL A 345 12.76 -20.09 34.97
C VAL A 345 11.25 -20.23 34.75
N ARG A 346 10.65 -21.39 35.08
CA ARG A 346 9.19 -21.62 34.93
C ARG A 346 8.34 -20.89 35.99
N GLN A 347 8.79 -20.83 37.24
CA GLN A 347 8.02 -20.19 38.31
C GLN A 347 8.11 -18.66 38.30
N ASN A 348 9.16 -18.08 37.71
CA ASN A 348 9.37 -16.62 37.63
C ASN A 348 9.33 -16.07 36.20
N ALA A 349 8.76 -16.77 35.23
CA ALA A 349 8.65 -16.28 33.85
C ALA A 349 8.05 -14.86 33.78
N ASN A 350 7.01 -14.58 34.59
CA ASN A 350 6.40 -13.25 34.66
C ASN A 350 7.32 -12.15 35.27
N VAL A 351 8.20 -12.50 36.21
CA VAL A 351 9.14 -11.55 36.85
C VAL A 351 10.39 -11.33 35.99
N GLY A 352 10.90 -12.38 35.35
CA GLY A 352 12.01 -12.32 34.40
C GLY A 352 11.64 -11.61 33.11
N VAL A 353 10.40 -11.78 32.63
CA VAL A 353 9.85 -11.03 31.50
C VAL A 353 9.68 -9.56 31.86
N ALA A 354 9.14 -9.21 33.04
CA ALA A 354 9.04 -7.82 33.48
C ALA A 354 10.43 -7.13 33.60
N ALA A 355 11.44 -7.83 34.14
CA ALA A 355 12.81 -7.33 34.20
C ALA A 355 13.44 -7.19 32.79
N GLY A 356 13.16 -8.12 31.87
CA GLY A 356 13.58 -8.05 30.48
C GLY A 356 12.94 -6.88 29.73
N ILE A 357 11.64 -6.61 29.94
CA ILE A 357 10.94 -5.44 29.39
C ILE A 357 11.52 -4.13 29.93
N ASN A 358 11.82 -4.08 31.23
CA ASN A 358 12.45 -2.92 31.85
C ASN A 358 13.90 -2.70 31.40
N ALA A 359 14.52 -3.69 30.76
CA ALA A 359 15.80 -3.54 30.06
C ALA A 359 15.62 -3.15 28.57
N LEU A 360 14.44 -3.36 27.99
CA LEU A 360 14.12 -2.95 26.62
C LEU A 360 13.76 -1.47 26.60
N GLY A 361 14.72 -0.64 26.23
CA GLY A 361 14.51 0.80 26.03
C GLY A 361 14.57 1.65 27.30
N GLN A 362 14.11 2.89 27.18
CA GLN A 362 13.99 3.87 28.26
C GLN A 362 12.51 3.98 28.68
N GLU A 363 12.26 4.38 29.93
CA GLU A 363 10.90 4.71 30.38
C GLU A 363 10.37 5.91 29.60
N ALA A 364 9.12 5.82 29.17
CA ALA A 364 8.42 6.86 28.42
C ALA A 364 6.95 6.90 28.83
N VAL A 365 6.24 7.91 28.33
CA VAL A 365 4.79 8.02 28.47
C VAL A 365 4.18 8.19 27.09
N LEU A 366 3.15 7.40 26.78
CA LEU A 366 2.40 7.49 25.54
C LEU A 366 0.91 7.56 25.88
N GLU A 367 0.27 8.67 25.51
CA GLU A 367 -1.16 8.92 25.80
C GLU A 367 -1.54 8.76 27.28
N GLY A 368 -0.66 9.24 28.17
CA GLY A 368 -0.85 9.16 29.62
C GLY A 368 -0.64 7.76 30.21
N ARG A 369 -0.20 6.77 29.41
CA ARG A 369 0.10 5.41 29.85
C ARG A 369 1.61 5.19 29.96
N PRO A 370 2.07 4.35 30.92
CA PRO A 370 3.45 3.89 30.96
C PRO A 370 3.84 3.23 29.63
N ALA A 371 4.97 3.65 29.08
CA ALA A 371 5.47 3.20 27.79
C ALA A 371 6.99 2.94 27.85
N ARG A 372 7.49 2.29 26.81
CA ARG A 372 8.92 2.03 26.61
C ARG A 372 9.35 2.62 25.29
N ALA A 373 10.40 3.44 25.30
CA ALA A 373 10.99 4.02 24.11
C ALA A 373 12.29 3.29 23.74
N PHE A 374 12.45 2.89 22.49
CA PHE A 374 13.68 2.25 22.03
C PHE A 374 14.02 2.57 20.57
N PRO A 375 15.31 2.77 20.24
CA PRO A 375 15.75 2.90 18.87
C PRO A 375 15.72 1.54 18.17
N LEU A 376 15.20 1.55 16.95
CA LEU A 376 15.23 0.43 16.02
C LEU A 376 16.09 0.85 14.83
N ARG A 377 17.30 0.30 14.78
CA ARG A 377 18.33 0.70 13.81
C ARG A 377 18.33 -0.26 12.64
N PHE A 378 18.39 0.29 11.43
CA PHE A 378 18.57 -0.45 10.20
C PHE A 378 20.00 -0.20 9.74
N ILE A 379 20.81 -1.25 9.69
CA ILE A 379 22.21 -1.19 9.29
C ILE A 379 22.40 -2.19 8.15
N ASP A 380 22.48 -1.68 6.92
CA ASP A 380 22.57 -2.51 5.71
C ASP A 380 21.50 -3.63 5.68
N GLY A 381 20.26 -3.25 6.01
CA GLY A 381 19.09 -4.13 6.05
C GLY A 381 18.99 -5.02 7.28
N ALA A 382 20.00 -5.08 8.14
CA ALA A 382 19.88 -5.72 9.45
C ALA A 382 19.06 -4.83 10.39
N VAL A 383 17.99 -5.38 10.96
CA VAL A 383 17.13 -4.68 11.91
C VAL A 383 17.61 -4.98 13.32
N MET A 384 18.02 -3.95 14.04
CA MET A 384 18.68 -4.03 15.34
C MET A 384 17.82 -3.38 16.41
N LEU A 385 17.60 -4.09 17.51
CA LEU A 385 17.02 -3.59 18.76
C LEU A 385 18.13 -3.57 19.81
N GLY A 386 18.71 -2.40 20.05
CA GLY A 386 19.96 -2.33 20.82
C GLY A 386 21.07 -3.19 20.17
N PRO A 387 21.72 -4.10 20.91
CA PRO A 387 22.74 -5.00 20.35
C PRO A 387 22.15 -6.22 19.61
N LEU A 388 20.84 -6.45 19.67
CA LEU A 388 20.21 -7.67 19.16
C LEU A 388 19.73 -7.49 17.72
N LYS A 389 20.15 -8.38 16.82
CA LYS A 389 19.60 -8.48 15.47
C LYS A 389 18.27 -9.23 15.53
N ILE A 390 17.16 -8.55 15.21
CA ILE A 390 15.81 -9.12 15.29
C ILE A 390 15.25 -9.51 13.92
N ALA A 391 15.73 -8.89 12.84
CA ALA A 391 15.31 -9.23 11.48
C ALA A 391 16.38 -8.86 10.42
N GLN A 392 16.16 -9.30 9.19
CA GLN A 392 16.93 -8.90 8.01
C GLN A 392 15.94 -8.58 6.89
N THR A 393 15.99 -7.36 6.37
CA THR A 393 15.27 -6.98 5.15
C THR A 393 16.04 -7.45 3.93
N LYS A 394 15.33 -7.81 2.86
CA LYS A 394 15.95 -8.11 1.56
C LYS A 394 16.29 -6.79 0.84
N PRO A 395 17.31 -6.79 -0.04
CA PRO A 395 17.58 -5.66 -0.93
C PRO A 395 16.37 -5.33 -1.80
N LEU A 396 16.16 -4.04 -2.07
CA LEU A 396 15.08 -3.55 -2.91
C LEU A 396 15.42 -3.51 -4.42
N PHE A 397 16.71 -3.59 -4.79
CA PHE A 397 17.18 -3.53 -6.18
C PHE A 397 18.53 -4.17 -6.43
#